data_AF-A0A444Z3L5-F1
#
_entry.id   AF-A0A444Z3L5-F1
#
_cell.length_a   1.000
_cell.length_b   1.000
_cell.length_c   1.000
_cell.angle_alpha   90.00
_cell.angle_beta   90.00
_cell.angle_gamma   90.00
#
_symmetry.space_group_name_H-M   'P 1'
#
loop_
_entity.id
_entity.type
_entity.pdbx_description
1 polymer ?
#
loop_
_entity_poly.entity_id
_entity_poly.type
_entity_poly.pdbx_seq_one_letter_code
_entity_poly.pdbx_strand_id
1 'polypeptide(L)'
;MEPQPQEASNSQRHTSDQNVHNVSDHVDEDATSDVVDMDQYRINSWKDIGKIDFSGLSMKNICQLHFADLGLEFEFYNSYAKTRGFSV
;
A
#
# COMPACT_ATOMS: atom_id res chain seq x y z
N MET A 1 -27.23 16.88 56.31
CA MET A 1 -27.73 17.44 55.05
C MET A 1 -27.57 18.94 55.13
N GLU A 2 -26.61 19.50 54.42
CA GLU A 2 -26.62 20.93 54.11
C GLU A 2 -27.55 21.20 52.94
N PRO A 3 -28.13 22.40 52.87
CA PRO A 3 -28.32 23.06 51.60
C PRO A 3 -27.72 24.47 51.60
N GLN A 4 -27.02 24.81 50.51
CA GLN A 4 -26.49 26.15 50.22
C GLN A 4 -27.58 27.07 49.63
N PRO A 5 -27.33 28.40 49.63
CA PRO A 5 -27.51 29.17 48.38
C PRO A 5 -26.37 30.20 48.15
N GLN A 6 -25.74 30.18 46.97
CA GLN A 6 -25.94 31.11 45.83
C GLN A 6 -25.51 32.57 46.09
N GLU A 7 -24.54 33.08 45.34
CA GLU A 7 -24.74 34.03 44.22
C GLU A 7 -23.43 34.74 43.79
N ALA A 8 -23.45 35.22 42.55
CA ALA A 8 -22.34 35.48 41.66
C ALA A 8 -21.58 36.80 41.91
N SER A 9 -20.35 36.92 41.37
CA SER A 9 -19.86 38.21 40.88
C SER A 9 -18.81 38.07 39.78
N ASN A 10 -19.12 38.70 38.65
CA ASN A 10 -18.38 38.79 37.41
C ASN A 10 -16.99 39.43 37.58
N SER A 11 -16.01 38.93 36.83
CA SER A 11 -14.89 39.79 36.43
C SER A 11 -14.59 39.59 34.95
N GLN A 12 -15.09 40.56 34.18
CA GLN A 12 -14.94 40.73 32.75
C GLN A 12 -13.55 41.32 32.46
N ARG A 13 -12.76 40.68 31.59
CA ARG A 13 -11.66 41.35 30.89
C ARG A 13 -11.75 41.08 29.40
N HIS A 14 -12.17 42.12 28.67
CA HIS A 14 -11.98 42.24 27.23
C HIS A 14 -10.54 42.68 26.95
N THR A 15 -9.91 42.10 25.94
CA THR A 15 -9.09 42.82 24.95
C THR A 15 -9.08 42.04 23.64
N SER A 16 -9.47 42.72 22.57
CA SER A 16 -9.31 42.36 21.16
C SER A 16 -7.89 41.89 20.84
N ASP A 17 -7.72 41.04 19.83
CA ASP A 17 -7.12 41.46 18.56
C ASP A 17 -7.09 40.33 17.50
N GLN A 18 -7.76 40.62 16.38
CA GLN A 18 -7.28 40.49 15.00
C GLN A 18 -6.85 39.11 14.45
N ASN A 19 -7.68 38.60 13.54
CA ASN A 19 -7.34 38.21 12.17
C ASN A 19 -5.91 37.69 11.92
N VAL A 20 -5.77 36.37 11.83
CA VAL A 20 -4.72 35.75 11.02
C VAL A 20 -5.40 34.84 9.99
N HIS A 21 -5.56 35.42 8.81
CA HIS A 21 -5.35 34.81 7.51
C HIS A 21 -5.53 33.29 7.39
N ASN A 22 -6.58 32.93 6.66
CA ASN A 22 -6.66 31.77 5.79
C ASN A 22 -5.31 31.38 5.18
N VAL A 23 -4.80 30.19 5.52
CA VAL A 23 -4.01 29.37 4.61
C VAL A 23 -4.63 27.97 4.64
N SER A 24 -5.56 27.79 3.71
CA SER A 24 -5.82 26.51 3.10
C SER A 24 -4.49 25.99 2.51
N ASP A 25 -3.91 24.97 3.11
CA ASP A 25 -3.12 24.01 2.35
C ASP A 25 -3.80 22.66 2.51
N HIS A 26 -4.50 22.29 1.45
CA HIS A 26 -4.94 20.93 1.28
C HIS A 26 -3.69 20.05 1.38
N VAL A 27 -3.77 19.05 2.23
CA VAL A 27 -3.16 17.76 1.93
C VAL A 27 -4.26 16.82 2.32
N ASP A 28 -5.27 16.74 1.45
CA ASP A 28 -5.92 15.44 1.28
C ASP A 28 -4.78 14.63 0.66
N GLU A 29 -3.98 14.00 1.53
CA GLU A 29 -3.01 13.05 1.08
C GLU A 29 -3.83 12.06 0.28
N ASP A 30 -3.62 12.10 -1.04
CA ASP A 30 -4.16 11.14 -1.97
C ASP A 30 -3.61 9.79 -1.53
N ALA A 31 -4.31 9.20 -0.56
CA ALA A 31 -4.29 7.82 -0.24
C ALA A 31 -5.03 7.09 -1.37
N THR A 32 -4.63 7.35 -2.63
CA THR A 32 -4.25 6.23 -3.48
C THR A 32 -3.13 5.51 -2.74
N SER A 33 -3.52 4.74 -1.71
CA SER A 33 -2.72 3.63 -1.26
C SER A 33 -2.29 2.94 -2.54
N ASP A 34 -0.99 2.82 -2.73
CA ASP A 34 -0.36 2.00 -3.75
C ASP A 34 -0.94 0.60 -3.58
N VAL A 35 -2.15 0.38 -4.11
CA VAL A 35 -2.78 -0.93 -4.22
C VAL A 35 -1.96 -1.53 -5.32
N VAL A 36 -0.79 -2.04 -4.92
CA VAL A 36 0.05 -2.88 -5.75
C VAL A 36 -0.92 -3.93 -6.24
N ASP A 37 -1.21 -3.93 -7.54
CA ASP A 37 -2.12 -4.87 -8.16
C ASP A 37 -1.46 -6.25 -8.02
N MET A 38 -1.72 -6.93 -6.90
CA MET A 38 -1.13 -8.21 -6.56
C MET A 38 -1.55 -9.28 -7.56
N ASP A 39 -2.64 -9.06 -8.31
CA ASP A 39 -3.07 -9.95 -9.39
C ASP A 39 -2.17 -9.82 -10.62
N GLN A 40 -1.45 -8.70 -10.81
CA GLN A 40 -0.50 -8.51 -11.91
C GLN A 40 0.68 -9.49 -11.86
N TYR A 41 1.10 -9.88 -10.65
CA TYR A 41 2.23 -10.81 -10.44
C TYR A 41 1.78 -12.24 -10.18
N ARG A 42 0.48 -12.52 -10.33
CA ARG A 42 -0.10 -13.82 -10.02
C ARG A 42 -0.10 -14.74 -11.24
N ILE A 43 0.56 -15.89 -11.10
CA ILE A 43 0.62 -16.96 -12.08
C ILE A 43 -0.46 -17.99 -11.74
N ASN A 44 -1.53 -18.00 -12.53
CA ASN A 44 -2.68 -18.88 -12.32
C ASN A 44 -2.70 -20.09 -13.26
N SER A 45 -1.84 -20.12 -14.27
CA SER A 45 -1.85 -21.16 -15.29
C SER A 45 -0.52 -21.30 -16.01
N TRP A 46 -0.28 -22.45 -16.63
CA TRP A 46 0.85 -22.64 -17.56
C TRP A 46 0.84 -21.66 -18.73
N LYS A 47 -0.35 -21.20 -19.13
CA LYS A 47 -0.47 -20.19 -20.19
C LYS A 47 0.15 -18.87 -19.76
N ASP A 48 0.14 -18.54 -18.48
CA ASP A 48 0.76 -17.32 -17.97
C ASP A 48 2.28 -17.47 -17.94
N ILE A 49 2.79 -18.63 -17.52
CA ILE A 49 4.24 -18.95 -17.61
C ILE A 49 4.74 -18.81 -19.05
N GLY A 50 3.99 -19.31 -20.03
CA GLY A 50 4.36 -19.21 -21.45
C GLY A 50 4.40 -17.78 -22.02
N LYS A 51 3.83 -16.78 -21.33
CA LYS A 51 3.91 -15.37 -21.73
C LYS A 51 5.12 -14.65 -21.13
N ILE A 52 5.82 -15.28 -20.19
CA ILE A 52 6.93 -14.65 -19.48
C ILE A 52 8.17 -14.66 -20.38
N ASP A 53 8.77 -13.48 -20.55
CA ASP A 53 10.09 -13.37 -21.16
C ASP A 53 11.17 -13.66 -20.10
N PHE A 54 11.67 -14.90 -20.12
CA PHE A 54 12.71 -15.34 -19.20
C PHE A 54 14.08 -14.66 -19.41
N SER A 55 14.34 -14.07 -20.59
CA SER A 55 15.64 -13.48 -20.91
C SER A 55 15.91 -12.19 -20.11
N GLY A 56 14.86 -11.39 -19.89
CA GLY A 56 14.90 -10.15 -19.11
C GLY A 56 14.57 -10.33 -17.63
N LEU A 57 14.34 -11.56 -17.17
CA LEU A 57 13.87 -11.80 -15.81
C LEU A 57 15.01 -11.63 -14.79
N SER A 58 14.83 -10.67 -13.88
CA SER A 58 15.71 -10.47 -12.73
C SER A 58 15.25 -11.28 -11.53
N MET A 59 16.15 -11.56 -10.58
CA MET A 59 15.78 -12.23 -9.33
C MET A 59 14.71 -11.45 -8.56
N LYS A 60 14.76 -10.11 -8.60
CA LYS A 60 13.76 -9.24 -7.96
C LYS A 60 12.36 -9.47 -8.55
N ASN A 61 12.27 -9.60 -9.88
CA ASN A 61 10.99 -9.85 -10.56
C ASN A 61 10.44 -11.23 -10.19
N ILE A 62 11.32 -12.23 -10.09
CA ILE A 62 10.94 -13.60 -9.71
C ILE A 62 10.37 -13.63 -8.29
N CYS A 63 11.02 -12.95 -7.34
CA CYS A 63 10.58 -12.89 -5.95
C CYS A 63 9.22 -12.21 -5.74
N GLN A 64 8.71 -11.49 -6.74
CA GLN A 64 7.40 -10.85 -6.70
C GLN A 64 6.28 -11.75 -7.22
N LEU A 65 6.62 -12.87 -7.88
CA LEU A 65 5.62 -13.76 -8.45
C LEU A 65 4.88 -14.56 -7.38
N HIS A 66 3.57 -14.62 -7.53
CA HIS A 66 2.69 -15.44 -6.69
C HIS A 66 2.10 -16.58 -7.53
N PHE A 67 2.35 -17.82 -7.15
CA PHE A 67 1.84 -18.99 -7.86
C PHE A 67 0.54 -19.49 -7.24
N ALA A 68 -0.44 -19.85 -8.06
CA ALA A 68 -1.69 -20.43 -7.58
C ALA A 68 -1.52 -21.83 -6.98
N ASP A 69 -0.52 -22.59 -7.44
CA ASP A 69 -0.15 -23.89 -6.90
C ASP A 69 1.35 -24.18 -7.09
N LEU A 70 1.86 -25.16 -6.33
CA LEU A 70 3.26 -25.56 -6.37
C LEU A 70 3.68 -26.15 -7.73
N GLY A 71 2.77 -26.78 -8.47
CA GLY A 71 3.07 -27.32 -9.79
C GLY A 71 3.43 -26.22 -10.80
N LEU A 72 2.73 -25.09 -10.72
CA LEU A 72 3.07 -23.89 -11.51
C LEU A 72 4.44 -23.32 -11.11
N GLU A 73 4.74 -23.29 -9.81
CA GLU A 73 6.04 -22.84 -9.30
C GLU A 73 7.18 -23.71 -9.85
N PHE A 74 7.05 -25.04 -9.79
CA PHE A 74 8.03 -25.97 -10.35
C PHE A 74 8.21 -25.80 -11.85
N GLU A 75 7.11 -25.72 -12.61
CA GLU A 75 7.19 -25.56 -14.07
C GLU A 75 7.87 -24.23 -14.45
N PHE A 76 7.58 -23.16 -13.70
CA PHE A 76 8.21 -21.86 -13.90
C PHE A 76 9.72 -21.94 -13.69
N TYR A 77 10.19 -22.49 -12.56
CA TYR A 77 11.62 -22.58 -12.29
C TYR A 77 12.35 -23.52 -13.25
N ASN A 78 11.72 -24.63 -13.64
CA ASN A 78 12.28 -25.55 -14.64
C ASN A 78 12.42 -24.86 -16.00
N SER A 79 11.39 -24.12 -16.42
CA SER A 79 11.43 -23.34 -17.67
C SER A 79 12.53 -22.27 -17.63
N TYR A 80 12.62 -21.53 -16.53
CA TYR A 80 13.67 -20.53 -16.32
C TYR A 80 15.08 -21.14 -16.34
N ALA A 81 15.27 -22.28 -15.67
CA ALA A 81 16.53 -23.01 -15.64
C ALA A 81 16.95 -23.47 -17.04
N LYS A 82 16.02 -24.01 -17.83
CA LYS A 82 16.25 -24.41 -19.24
C LYS A 82 16.69 -23.23 -20.10
N THR A 83 16.08 -22.05 -19.95
CA THR A 83 16.51 -20.83 -20.67
C THR A 83 17.95 -20.43 -20.33
N ARG A 84 18.41 -20.75 -19.12
CA ARG A 84 19.79 -20.48 -18.67
C ARG A 84 20.77 -21.62 -18.99
N GLY A 85 20.33 -22.66 -19.70
CA GLY A 85 21.17 -23.79 -20.11
C GLY A 85 21.33 -24.87 -19.03
N PHE A 86 20.57 -24.80 -17.94
CA PHE A 86 20.52 -25.86 -16.95
C PHE A 86 19.51 -26.93 -17.37
N SER A 87 19.83 -28.20 -17.12
CA SER A 87 18.89 -29.31 -17.22
C SER A 87 18.49 -29.73 -15.82
N VAL A 88 17.19 -29.85 -15.58
CA VAL A 88 16.56 -30.20 -14.30
C VAL A 88 15.65 -31.38 -14.51
#